data_AF-A0A5S4GBW4-F1
#
_entry.id   AF-A0A5S4GBW4-F1
#
_cell.length_a   1.000
_cell.length_b   1.000
_cell.length_c   1.000
_cell.angle_alpha   90.00
_cell.angle_beta   90.00
_cell.angle_gamma   90.00
#
_symmetry.space_group_name_H-M   'P 1'
#
loop_
_entity.id
_entity.type
_entity.pdbx_description
1 polymer ?
#
loop_
_entity_poly.entity_id
_entity_poly.type
_entity_poly.pdbx_seq_one_letter_code
_entity_poly.pdbx_strand_id
1 'polypeptide(L)'
;ALGEARGKGTFRETWTLQWRPEHDLALIEHAALGTTVASAAAQRARDLAGAERAALADLTSLVELCLLAELPEALPEVLAALSAKAALDTDVTHLMAALPAMVRAHRYGDVRGTSAEGLAVIVRSMLERICVGLPVAVTGLDDDAAADLLKHVDAVHTAVALLADADADADAAAPPGGARASAGTASEGAASAGVASAETASGGEEGAAGGSPRSRWLVTLRGVSDRQDLHGLIEGRLTRILLDSGELQDAGDRMSRAMSSGQTPARAAAWVEGFLSGGGLLLVHDPRLLALVDGWLTGLSGDQFTDVLPLLRRTFGGFAVPERRAVGERLRSAGRGRPEAEQDVDERRAAAAVATVLSIIGRDGG
;
A
#
# COMPACT_ATOMS: atom_id res chain seq x y z
N ALA A 1 -48.28 -5.11 -16.03
CA ALA A 1 -47.65 -4.19 -16.98
C ALA A 1 -46.33 -3.75 -16.37
N LEU A 2 -45.21 -4.22 -16.93
CA LEU A 2 -43.87 -3.90 -16.45
C LEU A 2 -43.56 -2.45 -16.84
N GLY A 3 -43.32 -1.59 -15.85
CA GLY A 3 -43.05 -0.17 -16.06
C GLY A 3 -41.68 0.04 -16.66
N GLU A 4 -41.63 0.59 -17.88
CA GLU A 4 -40.39 1.06 -18.51
C GLU A 4 -39.90 2.32 -17.78
N ALA A 5 -38.75 2.21 -17.12
CA ALA A 5 -38.01 3.37 -16.62
C ALA A 5 -37.29 4.06 -17.79
N ARG A 6 -37.61 5.34 -18.02
CA ARG A 6 -37.07 6.14 -19.13
C ARG A 6 -35.91 7.01 -18.64
N GLY A 7 -34.68 6.51 -18.76
CA GLY A 7 -33.46 7.24 -18.39
C GLY A 7 -32.72 7.84 -19.59
N LYS A 8 -32.35 9.12 -19.52
CA LYS A 8 -31.41 9.78 -20.45
C LYS A 8 -29.97 9.50 -19.96
N GLY A 9 -29.46 8.30 -20.23
CA GLY A 9 -28.08 7.93 -19.94
C GLY A 9 -27.58 6.94 -20.99
N THR A 10 -26.27 6.94 -21.27
CA THR A 10 -25.62 5.99 -22.20
C THR A 10 -25.65 4.55 -21.70
N PHE A 11 -26.08 4.33 -20.45
CA PHE A 11 -26.27 3.04 -19.80
C PHE A 11 -27.78 2.70 -19.77
N ARG A 12 -28.17 1.57 -20.38
CA ARG A 12 -29.55 1.05 -20.30
C ARG A 12 -29.59 -0.10 -19.30
N GLU A 13 -30.10 0.17 -18.11
CA GLU A 13 -30.38 -0.86 -17.12
C GLU A 13 -31.85 -1.27 -17.22
N THR A 14 -32.09 -2.57 -17.34
CA THR A 14 -33.45 -3.13 -17.34
C THR A 14 -33.73 -3.67 -15.94
N TRP A 15 -34.59 -2.96 -15.20
CA TRP A 15 -34.99 -3.36 -13.85
C TRP A 15 -36.33 -4.09 -13.90
N THR A 16 -36.42 -5.26 -13.25
CA THR A 16 -37.69 -5.98 -13.05
C THR A 16 -38.02 -5.97 -11.56
N LEU A 17 -39.13 -5.34 -11.19
CA LEU A 17 -39.60 -5.34 -9.80
C LEU A 17 -40.20 -6.72 -9.48
N GLN A 18 -39.67 -7.38 -8.46
CA GLN A 18 -40.20 -8.64 -7.94
C GLN A 18 -40.60 -8.49 -6.48
N TRP A 19 -41.90 -8.54 -6.20
CA TRP A 19 -42.39 -8.61 -4.83
C TRP A 19 -42.13 -10.00 -4.24
N ARG A 20 -41.72 -10.06 -2.97
CA ARG A 20 -41.65 -11.32 -2.20
C ARG A 20 -42.40 -11.17 -0.88
N PRO A 21 -43.27 -12.12 -0.47
CA PRO A 21 -44.07 -12.04 0.76
C PRO A 21 -43.23 -11.82 2.02
N GLU A 22 -41.99 -12.31 2.05
CA GLU A 22 -41.07 -12.09 3.17
C GLU A 22 -40.80 -10.59 3.47
N HIS A 23 -40.97 -9.70 2.48
CA HIS A 23 -40.82 -8.26 2.70
C HIS A 23 -41.95 -7.66 3.55
N ASP A 24 -43.19 -8.18 3.47
CA ASP A 24 -44.29 -7.73 4.33
C ASP A 24 -43.96 -8.02 5.80
N LEU A 25 -43.44 -9.23 6.08
CA LEU A 25 -43.02 -9.63 7.42
C LEU A 25 -41.86 -8.77 7.93
N ALA A 26 -40.84 -8.56 7.10
CA ALA A 26 -39.71 -7.73 7.46
C ALA A 26 -40.13 -6.28 7.75
N LEU A 27 -41.07 -5.72 6.98
CA LEU A 27 -41.61 -4.38 7.23
C LEU A 27 -42.35 -4.29 8.57
N ILE A 28 -43.17 -5.30 8.91
CA ILE A 28 -43.88 -5.34 10.20
C ILE A 28 -42.89 -5.42 11.36
N GLU A 29 -41.87 -6.28 11.25
CA GLU A 29 -40.84 -6.45 12.28
C GLU A 29 -40.07 -5.14 12.52
N HIS A 30 -39.77 -4.40 11.46
CA HIS A 30 -39.00 -3.16 11.53
C HIS A 30 -39.85 -1.90 11.76
N ALA A 31 -41.19 -2.01 11.75
CA ALA A 31 -42.09 -0.88 11.99
C ALA A 31 -41.92 -0.28 13.40
N ALA A 32 -41.42 -1.05 14.36
CA ALA A 32 -41.10 -0.56 15.71
C ALA A 32 -39.92 0.43 15.74
N LEU A 33 -39.06 0.40 14.72
CA LEU A 33 -37.84 1.22 14.64
C LEU A 33 -38.08 2.60 14.00
N GLY A 34 -39.22 2.80 13.34
CA GLY A 34 -39.53 4.08 12.70
C GLY A 34 -40.84 4.06 11.90
N THR A 35 -41.40 5.25 11.71
CA THR A 35 -42.64 5.47 10.95
C THR A 35 -42.43 5.52 9.43
N THR A 36 -41.18 5.48 8.96
CA THR A 36 -40.81 5.43 7.54
C THR A 36 -39.69 4.40 7.35
N VAL A 37 -39.53 3.90 6.12
CA VAL A 37 -38.41 2.99 5.79
C VAL A 37 -37.06 3.65 6.08
N ALA A 38 -36.90 4.94 5.75
CA ALA A 38 -35.67 5.67 5.99
C ALA A 38 -35.34 5.80 7.48
N SER A 39 -36.32 6.21 8.31
CA SER A 39 -36.12 6.34 9.75
C SER A 39 -35.91 5.00 10.45
N ALA A 40 -36.63 3.95 10.04
CA ALA A 40 -36.43 2.60 10.56
C ALA A 40 -35.04 2.04 10.20
N ALA A 41 -34.58 2.26 8.96
CA ALA A 41 -33.24 1.85 8.52
C ALA A 41 -32.13 2.62 9.25
N ALA A 42 -32.30 3.94 9.44
CA ALA A 42 -31.36 4.75 10.21
C ALA A 42 -31.28 4.28 11.67
N GLN A 43 -32.43 4.03 12.32
CA GLN A 43 -32.45 3.51 13.68
C GLN A 43 -31.82 2.12 13.78
N ARG A 44 -32.11 1.24 12.81
CA ARG A 44 -31.48 -0.09 12.76
C ARG A 44 -29.96 -0.01 12.64
N ALA A 45 -29.45 0.92 11.84
CA ALA A 45 -28.01 1.15 11.72
C ALA A 45 -27.40 1.62 13.05
N ARG A 46 -28.06 2.54 13.77
CA ARG A 46 -27.62 2.95 15.12
C ARG A 46 -27.58 1.79 16.09
N ASP A 47 -28.62 0.95 16.12
CA ASP A 47 -28.69 -0.21 17.01
C ASP A 47 -27.55 -1.21 16.73
N LEU A 48 -27.23 -1.44 15.45
CA LEU A 48 -26.11 -2.29 15.04
C LEU A 48 -24.75 -1.67 15.43
N ALA A 49 -24.60 -0.36 15.29
CA ALA A 49 -23.39 0.35 15.70
C ALA A 49 -23.18 0.37 17.22
N GLY A 50 -24.27 0.42 17.98
CA GLY A 50 -24.28 0.38 19.45
C GLY A 50 -24.18 -1.03 20.05
N ALA A 51 -24.13 -2.07 19.22
CA ALA A 51 -24.03 -3.44 19.71
C ALA A 51 -22.68 -3.67 20.43
N GLU A 52 -22.72 -4.18 21.66
CA GLU A 52 -21.53 -4.38 22.51
C GLU A 52 -20.43 -5.22 21.84
N ARG A 53 -20.82 -6.16 20.98
CA ARG A 53 -19.91 -7.07 20.25
C ARG A 53 -19.65 -6.67 18.81
N ALA A 54 -20.00 -5.45 18.38
CA ALA A 54 -19.71 -5.01 17.02
C ALA A 54 -18.20 -5.09 16.74
N ALA A 55 -17.83 -5.90 15.75
CA ALA A 55 -16.46 -5.97 15.27
C ALA A 55 -16.17 -4.77 14.37
N LEU A 56 -14.89 -4.43 14.22
CA LEU A 56 -14.50 -3.34 13.33
C LEU A 56 -14.98 -3.59 11.89
N ALA A 57 -14.89 -4.83 11.41
CA ALA A 57 -15.37 -5.24 10.10
C ALA A 57 -16.89 -5.04 9.90
N ASP A 58 -17.68 -5.29 10.94
CA ASP A 58 -19.13 -5.08 10.92
C ASP A 58 -19.44 -3.59 10.76
N LEU A 59 -18.76 -2.74 11.55
CA LEU A 59 -18.92 -1.29 11.50
C LEU A 59 -18.47 -0.71 10.16
N THR A 60 -17.38 -1.21 9.58
CA THR A 60 -16.91 -0.80 8.26
C THR A 60 -17.92 -1.16 7.17
N SER A 61 -18.49 -2.36 7.22
CA SER A 61 -19.55 -2.80 6.30
C SER A 61 -20.80 -1.95 6.46
N LEU A 62 -21.15 -1.60 7.71
CA LEU A 62 -22.29 -0.75 8.02
C LEU A 62 -22.11 0.68 7.49
N VAL A 63 -20.89 1.25 7.52
CA VAL A 63 -20.60 2.54 6.87
C VAL A 63 -20.87 2.46 5.36
N GLU A 64 -20.37 1.44 4.67
CA GLU A 64 -20.62 1.26 3.23
C GLU A 64 -22.12 1.13 2.93
N LEU A 65 -22.87 0.39 3.77
CA LEU A 65 -24.32 0.27 3.65
C LEU A 65 -25.05 1.61 3.89
N CYS A 66 -24.67 2.38 4.91
CA CYS A 66 -25.24 3.70 5.16
C CYS A 66 -24.99 4.68 4.00
N LEU A 67 -23.81 4.62 3.38
CA LEU A 67 -23.49 5.44 2.22
C LEU A 67 -24.29 5.00 0.97
N LEU A 68 -24.42 3.69 0.75
CA LEU A 68 -25.17 3.15 -0.37
C LEU A 68 -26.68 3.44 -0.26
N ALA A 69 -27.22 3.33 0.95
CA ALA A 69 -28.62 3.54 1.27
C ALA A 69 -28.99 5.01 1.54
N GLU A 70 -28.01 5.93 1.44
CA GLU A 70 -28.18 7.37 1.71
C GLU A 70 -28.84 7.64 3.07
N LEU A 71 -28.20 7.16 4.15
CA LEU A 71 -28.66 7.31 5.54
C LEU A 71 -27.81 8.35 6.32
N PRO A 72 -27.91 9.66 6.01
CA PRO A 72 -27.06 10.68 6.62
C PRO A 72 -27.31 10.86 8.12
N GLU A 73 -28.51 10.51 8.63
CA GLU A 73 -28.86 10.65 10.04
C GLU A 73 -28.23 9.58 10.95
N ALA A 74 -27.85 8.43 10.40
CA ALA A 74 -27.21 7.34 11.16
C ALA A 74 -25.69 7.37 11.04
N LEU A 75 -25.18 7.85 9.90
CA LEU A 75 -23.77 7.78 9.57
C LEU A 75 -22.82 8.43 10.61
N PRO A 76 -23.12 9.60 11.23
CA PRO A 76 -22.26 10.17 12.26
C PRO A 76 -22.05 9.25 13.47
N GLU A 77 -23.11 8.56 13.92
CA GLU A 77 -23.04 7.63 15.06
C GLU A 77 -22.29 6.35 14.69
N VAL A 78 -22.52 5.83 13.48
CA VAL A 78 -21.78 4.67 12.96
C VAL A 78 -20.28 4.99 12.84
N LEU A 79 -19.93 6.17 12.31
CA LEU A 79 -18.55 6.63 12.21
C LEU A 79 -17.90 6.86 13.58
N ALA A 80 -18.65 7.37 14.56
CA ALA A 80 -18.18 7.53 15.93
C ALA A 80 -17.91 6.16 16.58
N ALA A 81 -18.80 5.19 16.42
CA ALA A 81 -18.62 3.83 16.92
C ALA A 81 -17.40 3.15 16.27
N LEU A 82 -17.25 3.29 14.94
CA LEU A 82 -16.10 2.78 14.20
C LEU A 82 -14.79 3.42 14.66
N SER A 83 -14.77 4.74 14.85
CA SER A 83 -13.60 5.46 15.34
C SER A 83 -13.21 5.03 16.76
N ALA A 84 -14.19 4.89 17.66
CA ALA A 84 -13.96 4.39 19.01
C ALA A 84 -13.42 2.95 19.00
N LYS A 85 -14.01 2.07 18.17
CA LYS A 85 -13.55 0.68 18.02
C LYS A 85 -12.13 0.61 17.48
N ALA A 86 -11.83 1.36 16.43
CA ALA A 86 -10.49 1.41 15.83
C ALA A 86 -9.44 2.01 16.77
N ALA A 87 -9.82 2.93 17.66
CA ALA A 87 -8.91 3.51 18.64
C ALA A 87 -8.50 2.53 19.75
N LEU A 88 -9.36 1.56 20.06
CA LEU A 88 -9.15 0.55 21.12
C LEU A 88 -8.67 -0.79 20.58
N ASP A 89 -8.63 -0.98 19.25
CA ASP A 89 -8.17 -2.23 18.65
C ASP A 89 -6.66 -2.40 18.84
N THR A 90 -6.29 -3.50 19.48
CA THR A 90 -4.88 -3.84 19.73
C THR A 90 -4.25 -4.62 18.59
N ASP A 91 -5.06 -5.19 17.70
CA ASP A 91 -4.57 -5.96 16.56
C ASP A 91 -4.55 -5.07 15.30
N VAL A 92 -3.34 -4.79 14.82
CA VAL A 92 -3.15 -3.95 13.63
C VAL A 92 -3.76 -4.59 12.38
N THR A 93 -3.89 -5.92 12.31
CA THR A 93 -4.44 -6.61 11.13
C THR A 93 -5.91 -6.25 10.91
N HIS A 94 -6.68 -6.07 11.99
CA HIS A 94 -8.07 -5.59 11.90
C HIS A 94 -8.14 -4.18 11.28
N LEU A 95 -7.25 -3.28 11.69
CA LEU A 95 -7.17 -1.93 11.11
C LEU A 95 -6.78 -1.99 9.63
N MET A 96 -5.80 -2.83 9.29
CA MET A 96 -5.37 -3.01 7.89
C MET A 96 -6.46 -3.62 7.02
N ALA A 97 -7.31 -4.49 7.57
CA ALA A 97 -8.46 -5.06 6.86
C ALA A 97 -9.58 -4.02 6.63
N ALA A 98 -9.79 -3.10 7.57
CA ALA A 98 -10.81 -2.07 7.50
C ALA A 98 -10.44 -0.87 6.61
N LEU A 99 -9.15 -0.47 6.59
CA LEU A 99 -8.68 0.74 5.91
C LEU A 99 -9.11 0.82 4.43
N PRO A 100 -8.99 -0.23 3.59
CA PRO A 100 -9.34 -0.15 2.17
C PRO A 100 -10.80 0.24 1.93
N ALA A 101 -11.72 -0.28 2.74
CA ALA A 101 -13.14 0.05 2.65
C ALA A 101 -13.39 1.51 3.08
N MET A 102 -12.72 1.98 4.13
CA MET A 102 -12.83 3.37 4.56
C MET A 102 -12.26 4.36 3.53
N VAL A 103 -11.18 4.00 2.84
CA VAL A 103 -10.64 4.80 1.74
C VAL A 103 -11.61 4.88 0.55
N ARG A 104 -12.24 3.76 0.18
CA ARG A 104 -13.30 3.76 -0.86
C ARG A 104 -14.47 4.63 -0.43
N ALA A 105 -14.96 4.43 0.80
CA ALA A 105 -16.05 5.22 1.38
C ALA A 105 -15.74 6.73 1.35
N HIS A 106 -14.51 7.12 1.70
CA HIS A 106 -14.04 8.50 1.57
C HIS A 106 -14.09 9.01 0.12
N ARG A 107 -13.57 8.24 -0.84
CA ARG A 107 -13.53 8.64 -2.26
C ARG A 107 -14.91 8.81 -2.89
N TYR A 108 -15.87 7.97 -2.51
CA TYR A 108 -17.23 8.00 -3.07
C TYR A 108 -18.23 8.82 -2.23
N GLY A 109 -17.87 9.16 -0.99
CA GLY A 109 -18.72 9.92 -0.06
C GLY A 109 -18.94 11.38 -0.47
N ASP A 110 -17.97 11.99 -1.16
CA ASP A 110 -18.05 13.37 -1.66
C ASP A 110 -19.19 13.55 -2.70
N VAL A 111 -19.40 12.53 -3.55
CA VAL A 111 -20.49 12.52 -4.54
C VAL A 111 -21.89 12.52 -3.89
N ARG A 112 -21.99 12.12 -2.61
CA ARG A 112 -23.25 11.91 -1.88
C ARG A 112 -23.52 12.95 -0.79
N GLY A 113 -22.75 14.04 -0.71
CA GLY A 113 -22.97 15.12 0.25
C GLY A 113 -22.73 14.72 1.72
N THR A 114 -22.04 13.61 1.96
CA THR A 114 -21.55 13.22 3.29
C THR A 114 -20.32 14.05 3.63
N SER A 115 -20.11 14.43 4.90
CA SER A 115 -18.92 15.19 5.32
C SER A 115 -17.63 14.38 5.11
N ALA A 116 -17.03 14.53 3.93
CA ALA A 116 -15.75 13.91 3.54
C ALA A 116 -14.66 14.14 4.59
N GLU A 117 -14.71 15.27 5.31
CA GLU A 117 -13.80 15.62 6.40
C GLU A 117 -13.79 14.61 7.55
N GLY A 118 -14.95 14.09 7.97
CA GLY A 118 -15.02 13.12 9.08
C GLY A 118 -14.39 11.78 8.72
N LEU A 119 -14.64 11.30 7.49
CA LEU A 119 -14.04 10.09 6.94
C LEU A 119 -12.52 10.23 6.79
N ALA A 120 -12.05 11.39 6.29
CA ALA A 120 -10.63 11.66 6.12
C ALA A 120 -9.86 11.58 7.44
N VAL A 121 -10.42 12.14 8.51
CA VAL A 121 -9.83 12.08 9.86
C VAL A 121 -9.69 10.65 10.34
N ILE A 122 -10.74 9.83 10.17
CA ILE A 122 -10.71 8.42 10.59
C ILE A 122 -9.69 7.62 9.79
N VAL A 123 -9.67 7.77 8.46
CA VAL A 123 -8.70 7.10 7.57
C VAL A 123 -7.27 7.45 7.96
N ARG A 124 -6.96 8.72 8.19
CA ARG A 124 -5.63 9.17 8.63
C ARG A 124 -5.25 8.58 9.98
N SER A 125 -6.18 8.60 10.94
CA SER A 125 -6.00 8.06 12.29
C SER A 125 -5.78 6.53 12.29
N MET A 126 -6.45 5.79 11.40
CA MET A 126 -6.21 4.36 11.17
C MET A 126 -4.84 4.12 10.56
N LEU A 127 -4.49 4.87 9.50
CA LEU A 127 -3.18 4.73 8.85
C LEU A 127 -2.02 5.02 9.82
N GLU A 128 -2.16 6.02 10.68
CA GLU A 128 -1.17 6.32 11.73
C GLU A 128 -0.94 5.12 12.66
N ARG A 129 -2.02 4.50 13.15
CA ARG A 129 -1.93 3.30 13.99
C ARG A 129 -1.35 2.10 13.24
N ILE A 130 -1.70 1.94 11.96
CA ILE A 130 -1.12 0.90 11.11
C ILE A 130 0.38 1.11 10.96
N CYS A 131 0.83 2.34 10.69
CA CYS A 131 2.24 2.68 10.57
C CYS A 131 3.03 2.40 11.87
N VAL A 132 2.41 2.59 13.03
CA VAL A 132 3.01 2.31 14.35
C VAL A 132 2.99 0.82 14.68
N GLY A 133 1.91 0.11 14.35
CA GLY A 133 1.73 -1.31 14.70
C GLY A 133 2.43 -2.28 13.75
N LEU A 134 2.57 -1.94 12.47
CA LEU A 134 3.13 -2.83 11.45
C LEU A 134 4.53 -3.34 11.80
N PRO A 135 5.50 -2.53 12.28
CA PRO A 135 6.80 -3.03 12.68
C PRO A 135 6.75 -4.13 13.74
N VAL A 136 5.75 -4.12 14.64
CA VAL A 136 5.60 -5.17 15.66
C VAL A 136 4.95 -6.42 15.05
N ALA A 137 3.98 -6.25 14.16
CA ALA A 137 3.23 -7.35 13.54
C ALA A 137 4.07 -8.20 12.57
N VAL A 138 5.12 -7.64 11.96
CA VAL A 138 5.98 -8.36 11.00
C VAL A 138 7.04 -9.26 11.66
N THR A 139 7.02 -9.40 12.98
CA THR A 139 8.06 -10.12 13.74
C THR A 139 7.65 -11.54 14.08
N GLY A 140 8.59 -12.49 14.00
CA GLY A 140 8.37 -13.87 14.46
C GLY A 140 7.28 -14.66 13.73
N LEU A 141 7.01 -14.32 12.47
CA LEU A 141 5.95 -14.94 11.67
C LEU A 141 6.41 -16.28 11.08
N ASP A 142 5.49 -17.24 11.04
CA ASP A 142 5.58 -18.43 10.21
C ASP A 142 5.12 -18.15 8.76
N ASP A 143 5.19 -19.16 7.89
CA ASP A 143 4.87 -19.03 6.47
C ASP A 143 3.42 -18.57 6.23
N ASP A 144 2.45 -19.14 6.97
CA ASP A 144 1.02 -18.85 6.79
C ASP A 144 0.68 -17.44 7.32
N ALA A 145 1.17 -17.09 8.50
CA ALA A 145 0.98 -15.77 9.09
C ALA A 145 1.66 -14.67 8.26
N ALA A 146 2.85 -14.96 7.68
CA ALA A 146 3.50 -14.03 6.76
C ALA A 146 2.68 -13.83 5.47
N ALA A 147 2.10 -14.90 4.91
CA ALA A 147 1.25 -14.81 3.73
C ALA A 147 -0.05 -14.02 4.01
N ASP A 148 -0.68 -14.22 5.17
CA ASP A 148 -1.89 -13.49 5.55
C ASP A 148 -1.61 -12.02 5.85
N LEU A 149 -0.54 -11.70 6.58
CA LEU A 149 -0.15 -10.31 6.82
C LEU A 149 0.20 -9.60 5.49
N LEU A 150 0.82 -10.30 4.55
CA LEU A 150 1.16 -9.71 3.25
C LEU A 150 -0.07 -9.24 2.47
N LYS A 151 -1.17 -10.01 2.49
CA LYS A 151 -2.45 -9.60 1.87
C LYS A 151 -2.93 -8.27 2.43
N HIS A 152 -2.78 -8.07 3.74
CA HIS A 152 -3.13 -6.82 4.41
C HIS A 152 -2.20 -5.68 4.00
N VAL A 153 -0.88 -5.92 3.94
CA VAL A 153 0.11 -4.91 3.48
C VAL A 153 -0.21 -4.45 2.06
N ASP A 154 -0.52 -5.38 1.15
CA ASP A 154 -0.86 -5.07 -0.23
C ASP A 154 -2.16 -4.28 -0.37
N ALA A 155 -3.18 -4.64 0.40
CA ALA A 155 -4.46 -3.93 0.42
C ALA A 155 -4.28 -2.50 0.95
N VAL A 156 -3.50 -2.31 2.02
CA VAL A 156 -3.17 -0.99 2.56
C VAL A 156 -2.36 -0.17 1.55
N HIS A 157 -1.33 -0.75 0.94
CA HIS A 157 -0.52 -0.05 -0.06
C HIS A 157 -1.37 0.44 -1.24
N THR A 158 -2.26 -0.41 -1.75
CA THR A 158 -3.21 -0.05 -2.80
C THR A 158 -4.15 1.07 -2.35
N ALA A 159 -4.71 0.98 -1.14
CA ALA A 159 -5.60 2.01 -0.60
C ALA A 159 -4.88 3.36 -0.43
N VAL A 160 -3.66 3.37 0.06
CA VAL A 160 -2.86 4.59 0.23
C VAL A 160 -2.49 5.22 -1.12
N ALA A 161 -2.24 4.41 -2.16
CA ALA A 161 -2.04 4.93 -3.51
C ALA A 161 -3.28 5.69 -4.03
N LEU A 162 -4.49 5.16 -3.78
CA LEU A 162 -5.74 5.83 -4.17
C LEU A 162 -5.96 7.16 -3.45
N LEU A 163 -5.48 7.32 -2.21
CA LEU A 163 -5.53 8.59 -1.49
C LEU A 163 -4.60 9.63 -2.12
N ALA A 164 -3.39 9.22 -2.51
CA ALA A 164 -2.44 10.11 -3.17
C ALA A 164 -2.92 10.60 -4.53
N ASP A 165 -3.57 9.73 -5.30
CA ASP A 165 -4.17 10.10 -6.59
C ASP A 165 -5.30 11.14 -6.39
N ALA A 166 -6.12 10.97 -5.34
CA ALA A 166 -7.18 11.92 -5.01
C ALA A 166 -6.64 13.29 -4.58
N ASP A 167 -5.56 13.33 -3.78
CA ASP A 167 -4.88 14.57 -3.40
C ASP A 167 -4.31 15.29 -4.64
N ALA A 168 -3.72 14.54 -5.59
CA ALA A 168 -3.18 15.09 -6.82
C ALA A 168 -4.26 15.63 -7.76
N ASP A 169 -5.39 14.92 -7.91
CA ASP A 169 -6.56 15.37 -8.67
C ASP A 169 -7.15 16.66 -8.07
N ALA A 170 -7.21 16.77 -6.74
CA ALA A 170 -7.69 17.97 -6.05
C ALA A 170 -6.76 19.18 -6.24
N ASP A 171 -5.44 18.98 -6.19
CA ASP A 171 -4.45 20.05 -6.40
C ASP A 171 -4.41 20.52 -7.86
N ALA A 172 -4.58 19.60 -8.82
CA ALA A 172 -4.69 19.93 -10.25
C ALA A 172 -5.99 20.68 -10.61
N ALA A 173 -7.07 20.46 -9.85
CA ALA A 173 -8.35 21.15 -10.03
C ALA A 173 -8.36 22.56 -9.41
N ALA A 174 -7.40 22.90 -8.55
CA ALA A 174 -7.27 24.24 -7.99
C ALA A 174 -6.84 25.25 -9.08
N PRO A 175 -7.49 26.41 -9.21
CA PRO A 175 -7.09 27.40 -10.20
C PRO A 175 -5.67 27.90 -9.89
N PRO A 176 -4.78 28.03 -10.90
CA PRO A 176 -3.44 28.52 -10.69
C PRO A 176 -3.50 30.00 -10.30
N GLY A 177 -3.32 30.28 -9.01
CA GLY A 177 -3.24 31.65 -8.49
C GLY A 177 -4.42 32.06 -7.61
N GLY A 178 -4.43 31.55 -6.38
CA GLY A 178 -5.13 32.17 -5.26
C GLY A 178 -4.14 32.32 -4.12
N ALA A 179 -3.39 33.41 -4.09
CA ALA A 179 -2.61 33.78 -2.92
C ALA A 179 -3.54 33.71 -1.70
N ARG A 180 -3.24 32.82 -0.74
CA ARG A 180 -3.90 32.83 0.57
C ARG A 180 -3.61 34.20 1.20
N ALA A 181 -4.55 35.13 1.04
CA ALA A 181 -4.53 36.38 1.75
C ALA A 181 -4.72 36.04 3.23
N SER A 182 -3.62 36.10 3.98
CA SER A 182 -3.67 36.16 5.43
C SER A 182 -4.48 37.41 5.79
N ALA A 183 -5.65 37.19 6.41
CA ALA A 183 -6.43 38.25 6.99
C ALA A 183 -5.68 38.80 8.22
N GLY A 184 -4.73 39.70 7.97
CA GLY A 184 -4.12 40.53 8.98
C GLY A 184 -5.10 41.61 9.40
N THR A 185 -5.70 41.46 10.58
CA THR A 185 -6.44 42.52 11.25
C THR A 185 -5.51 43.68 11.57
N ALA A 186 -5.78 44.84 10.98
CA ALA A 186 -5.10 46.09 11.29
C ALA A 186 -5.44 46.56 12.71
N SER A 187 -4.40 46.86 13.50
CA SER A 187 -4.48 47.74 14.66
C SER A 187 -3.22 48.61 14.66
N GLU A 188 -3.40 49.87 14.28
CA GLU A 188 -2.39 50.92 14.39
C GLU A 188 -2.24 51.40 15.84
N GLY A 189 -1.00 51.70 16.28
CA GLY A 189 -0.78 52.36 17.57
C GLY A 189 0.67 52.43 18.05
N ALA A 190 1.45 53.35 17.48
CA ALA A 190 2.53 54.15 18.10
C ALA A 190 3.86 53.51 18.58
N ALA A 191 4.91 53.85 17.81
CA ALA A 191 6.31 54.17 18.12
C ALA A 191 6.86 54.04 19.56
N SER A 192 8.04 53.39 19.72
CA SER A 192 9.36 54.07 19.72
C SER A 192 10.55 53.13 20.04
N ALA A 193 11.64 53.35 19.28
CA ALA A 193 13.08 53.05 19.44
C ALA A 193 13.65 52.21 20.62
N GLY A 194 14.59 51.30 20.28
CA GLY A 194 15.60 50.77 21.20
C GLY A 194 16.43 49.61 20.63
N VAL A 195 17.71 49.85 20.40
CA VAL A 195 18.73 48.92 19.87
C VAL A 195 19.16 47.90 20.94
N ALA A 196 19.29 46.61 20.59
CA ALA A 196 20.41 45.73 21.01
C ALA A 196 20.26 44.31 20.45
N SER A 197 21.35 43.81 19.87
CA SER A 197 21.58 42.43 19.45
C SER A 197 21.43 41.42 20.61
N ALA A 198 20.84 40.27 20.33
CA ALA A 198 21.16 39.01 20.99
C ALA A 198 20.75 37.83 20.10
N GLU A 199 21.70 36.92 19.89
CA GLU A 199 21.56 35.62 19.27
C GLU A 199 20.42 34.83 19.91
N THR A 200 19.55 34.20 19.11
CA THR A 200 18.96 32.92 19.51
C THR A 200 18.41 32.16 18.31
N ALA A 201 18.83 30.89 18.25
CA ALA A 201 18.14 29.75 17.68
C ALA A 201 17.53 29.92 16.29
N SER A 202 18.16 29.24 15.33
CA SER A 202 17.52 28.64 14.17
C SER A 202 16.35 27.75 14.60
N GLY A 203 15.21 28.39 14.90
CA GLY A 203 13.90 27.78 14.91
C GLY A 203 13.48 27.57 13.47
N GLY A 204 14.00 26.50 12.85
CA GLY A 204 13.42 25.96 11.64
C GLY A 204 12.08 25.33 12.01
N GLU A 205 11.01 26.09 11.81
CA GLU A 205 9.65 25.63 11.49
C GLU A 205 9.37 24.15 11.80
N GLU A 206 9.23 23.80 13.09
CA GLU A 206 8.56 22.57 13.55
C GLU A 206 7.04 22.72 13.38
N GLY A 207 6.63 22.93 12.12
CA GLY A 207 5.27 23.29 11.73
C GLY A 207 4.74 22.46 10.54
N ALA A 208 5.09 21.18 10.44
CA ALA A 208 4.43 20.20 9.55
C ALA A 208 4.87 18.75 9.83
N ALA A 209 4.68 18.23 11.05
CA ALA A 209 4.94 16.81 11.37
C ALA A 209 3.87 15.85 10.80
N GLY A 210 3.50 16.04 9.54
CA GLY A 210 2.52 15.22 8.82
C GLY A 210 2.81 15.20 7.34
N GLY A 211 3.81 14.43 6.92
CA GLY A 211 3.98 14.07 5.50
C GLY A 211 2.70 13.44 4.95
N SER A 212 2.55 13.44 3.62
CA SER A 212 1.38 12.84 2.96
C SER A 212 1.14 11.40 3.44
N PRO A 213 -0.12 10.90 3.43
CA PRO A 213 -0.42 9.51 3.80
C PRO A 213 0.51 8.51 3.10
N ARG A 214 0.80 8.76 1.81
CA ARG A 214 1.75 7.98 1.02
C ARG A 214 3.18 8.05 1.56
N SER A 215 3.70 9.24 1.82
CA SER A 215 5.06 9.40 2.36
C SER A 215 5.22 8.68 3.70
N ARG A 216 4.24 8.84 4.61
CA ARG A 216 4.26 8.16 5.92
C ARG A 216 4.25 6.64 5.79
N TRP A 217 3.43 6.10 4.88
CA TRP A 217 3.39 4.66 4.61
C TRP A 217 4.73 4.15 4.07
N LEU A 218 5.31 4.83 3.08
CA LEU A 218 6.59 4.44 2.48
C LEU A 218 7.75 4.51 3.48
N VAL A 219 7.78 5.54 4.35
CA VAL A 219 8.76 5.63 5.44
C VAL A 219 8.63 4.44 6.41
N THR A 220 7.41 4.06 6.79
CA THR A 220 7.18 2.86 7.61
C THR A 220 7.70 1.61 6.92
N LEU A 221 7.33 1.40 5.64
CA LEU A 221 7.78 0.21 4.90
C LEU A 221 9.30 0.15 4.77
N ARG A 222 9.96 1.29 4.58
CA ARG A 222 11.42 1.37 4.54
C ARG A 222 12.05 1.01 5.88
N GLY A 223 11.56 1.59 6.98
CA GLY A 223 12.03 1.26 8.32
C GLY A 223 11.84 -0.22 8.68
N VAL A 224 10.74 -0.82 8.22
CA VAL A 224 10.52 -2.27 8.34
C VAL A 224 11.52 -3.05 7.46
N SER A 225 11.64 -2.70 6.18
CA SER A 225 12.48 -3.41 5.21
C SER A 225 13.97 -3.37 5.52
N ASP A 226 14.45 -2.42 6.31
CA ASP A 226 15.86 -2.31 6.72
C ASP A 226 16.23 -3.26 7.87
N ARG A 227 15.24 -3.97 8.42
CA ARG A 227 15.46 -4.99 9.45
C ARG A 227 15.93 -6.32 8.87
N GLN A 228 16.67 -7.08 9.66
CA GLN A 228 17.27 -8.36 9.26
C GLN A 228 16.45 -9.59 9.71
N ASP A 229 15.41 -9.38 10.52
CA ASP A 229 14.62 -10.44 11.15
C ASP A 229 13.27 -10.69 10.47
N LEU A 230 13.02 -10.05 9.32
CA LEU A 230 11.78 -10.22 8.57
C LEU A 230 11.66 -11.64 7.99
N HIS A 231 10.42 -12.11 7.86
CA HIS A 231 10.13 -13.26 7.01
C HIS A 231 10.52 -12.96 5.56
N GLY A 232 11.13 -13.93 4.86
CA GLY A 232 11.63 -13.73 3.50
C GLY A 232 10.56 -13.19 2.55
N LEU A 233 9.35 -13.78 2.61
CA LEU A 233 8.19 -13.35 1.81
C LEU A 233 7.85 -11.86 1.96
N ILE A 234 7.85 -11.36 3.19
CA ILE A 234 7.55 -9.95 3.48
C ILE A 234 8.70 -9.08 2.99
N GLU A 235 9.94 -9.44 3.32
CA GLU A 235 11.14 -8.69 2.91
C GLU A 235 11.21 -8.49 1.39
N GLY A 236 10.99 -9.55 0.62
CA GLY A 236 10.99 -9.49 -0.84
C GLY A 236 9.89 -8.57 -1.38
N ARG A 237 8.67 -8.69 -0.83
CA ARG A 237 7.54 -7.84 -1.26
C ARG A 237 7.72 -6.37 -0.90
N LEU A 238 8.20 -6.07 0.30
CA LEU A 238 8.49 -4.67 0.69
C LEU A 238 9.58 -4.07 -0.17
N THR A 239 10.64 -4.83 -0.46
CA THR A 239 11.69 -4.40 -1.40
C THR A 239 11.09 -4.07 -2.76
N ARG A 240 10.17 -4.89 -3.26
CA ARG A 240 9.47 -4.67 -4.54
C ARG A 240 8.60 -3.40 -4.50
N ILE A 241 7.78 -3.21 -3.47
CA ILE A 241 6.93 -2.02 -3.31
C ILE A 241 7.76 -0.73 -3.27
N LEU A 242 8.86 -0.74 -2.52
CA LEU A 242 9.75 0.41 -2.40
C LEU A 242 10.52 0.69 -3.70
N LEU A 243 10.93 -0.35 -4.42
CA LEU A 243 11.53 -0.21 -5.75
C LEU A 243 10.56 0.44 -6.75
N ASP A 244 9.31 -0.04 -6.80
CA ASP A 244 8.27 0.49 -7.68
C ASP A 244 7.87 1.93 -7.34
N SER A 245 7.99 2.28 -6.06
CA SER A 245 7.76 3.65 -5.59
C SER A 245 8.96 4.58 -5.82
N GLY A 246 10.09 4.07 -6.35
CA GLY A 246 11.31 4.84 -6.56
C GLY A 246 12.09 5.16 -5.28
N GLU A 247 11.70 4.57 -4.15
CA GLU A 247 12.32 4.79 -2.84
C GLU A 247 13.63 4.01 -2.69
N LEU A 248 13.82 2.93 -3.45
CA LEU A 248 14.92 1.99 -3.22
C LEU A 248 15.85 1.88 -4.44
N GLN A 249 17.16 2.01 -4.20
CA GLN A 249 18.21 1.91 -5.23
C GLN A 249 19.06 0.64 -5.10
N ASP A 250 19.14 0.05 -3.91
CA ASP A 250 19.98 -1.09 -3.53
C ASP A 250 19.24 -2.45 -3.66
N ALA A 251 18.24 -2.55 -4.54
CA ALA A 251 17.41 -3.75 -4.66
C ALA A 251 18.23 -4.98 -5.08
N GLY A 252 19.24 -4.78 -5.94
CA GLY A 252 20.16 -5.84 -6.36
C GLY A 252 21.04 -6.35 -5.21
N ASP A 253 21.50 -5.46 -4.32
CA ASP A 253 22.28 -5.83 -3.15
C ASP A 253 21.43 -6.62 -2.14
N ARG A 254 20.17 -6.22 -1.94
CA ARG A 254 19.21 -6.95 -1.09
C ARG A 254 18.93 -8.35 -1.62
N MET A 255 18.69 -8.47 -2.92
CA MET A 255 18.51 -9.76 -3.58
C MET A 255 19.75 -10.65 -3.42
N SER A 256 20.95 -10.10 -3.63
CA SER A 256 22.21 -10.83 -3.48
C SER A 256 22.44 -11.30 -2.04
N ARG A 257 22.11 -10.47 -1.03
CA ARG A 257 22.17 -10.86 0.39
C ARG A 257 21.16 -11.96 0.74
N ALA A 258 19.93 -11.84 0.26
CA ALA A 258 18.88 -12.83 0.53
C ALA A 258 19.20 -14.21 -0.05
N MET A 259 19.92 -14.27 -1.18
CA MET A 259 20.34 -15.51 -1.84
C MET A 259 21.74 -15.99 -1.42
N SER A 260 22.39 -15.32 -0.48
CA SER A 260 23.72 -15.72 -0.02
C SER A 260 23.68 -17.14 0.57
N SER A 261 24.80 -17.87 0.43
CA SER A 261 24.91 -19.27 0.89
C SER A 261 24.73 -19.44 2.41
N GLY A 262 24.73 -18.35 3.19
CA GLY A 262 24.44 -18.36 4.63
C GLY A 262 22.95 -18.41 4.98
N GLN A 263 22.06 -18.25 4.00
CA GLN A 263 20.61 -18.28 4.20
C GLN A 263 20.02 -19.67 3.99
N THR A 264 18.91 -19.97 4.66
CA THR A 264 18.19 -21.22 4.40
C THR A 264 17.55 -21.18 3.00
N PRO A 265 17.56 -22.29 2.24
CA PRO A 265 16.91 -22.35 0.93
C PRO A 265 15.42 -21.95 0.98
N ALA A 266 14.72 -22.29 2.07
CA ALA A 266 13.33 -21.92 2.28
C ALA A 266 13.13 -20.39 2.42
N ARG A 267 13.99 -19.71 3.19
CA ARG A 267 13.95 -18.24 3.32
C ARG A 267 14.23 -17.55 1.99
N ALA A 268 15.27 -18.02 1.28
CA ALA A 268 15.62 -17.52 -0.03
C ALA A 268 14.45 -17.67 -1.00
N ALA A 269 13.81 -18.84 -0.99
CA ALA A 269 12.63 -19.08 -1.79
C ALA A 269 11.49 -18.11 -1.45
N ALA A 270 11.12 -17.98 -0.17
CA ALA A 270 10.09 -17.06 0.25
C ALA A 270 10.39 -15.61 -0.19
N TRP A 271 11.65 -15.17 -0.11
CA TRP A 271 12.06 -13.84 -0.55
C TRP A 271 11.82 -13.61 -2.05
N VAL A 272 12.22 -14.55 -2.89
CA VAL A 272 12.00 -14.45 -4.34
C VAL A 272 10.50 -14.48 -4.68
N GLU A 273 9.70 -15.30 -3.99
CA GLU A 273 8.24 -15.33 -4.13
C GLU A 273 7.64 -13.95 -3.81
N GLY A 274 8.05 -13.34 -2.70
CA GLY A 274 7.60 -12.01 -2.29
C GLY A 274 8.00 -10.93 -3.30
N PHE A 275 9.25 -10.95 -3.77
CA PHE A 275 9.79 -9.96 -4.70
C PHE A 275 9.11 -10.00 -6.09
N LEU A 276 8.81 -11.20 -6.58
CA LEU A 276 8.19 -11.41 -7.90
C LEU A 276 6.66 -11.47 -7.86
N SER A 277 6.05 -11.31 -6.68
CA SER A 277 4.60 -11.24 -6.56
C SER A 277 4.04 -10.00 -7.28
N GLY A 278 2.81 -10.08 -7.79
CA GLY A 278 2.15 -8.98 -8.51
C GLY A 278 1.99 -9.17 -10.03
N GLY A 279 2.36 -10.34 -10.56
CA GLY A 279 2.05 -10.75 -11.94
C GLY A 279 3.16 -10.45 -12.96
N GLY A 280 3.20 -11.21 -14.05
CA GLY A 280 4.28 -11.16 -15.04
C GLY A 280 4.30 -9.89 -15.88
N LEU A 281 3.18 -9.16 -15.92
CA LEU A 281 3.03 -7.93 -16.69
C LEU A 281 3.95 -6.80 -16.20
N LEU A 282 4.28 -6.78 -14.90
CA LEU A 282 5.22 -5.79 -14.35
C LEU A 282 6.64 -5.94 -14.94
N LEU A 283 7.10 -7.18 -15.13
CA LEU A 283 8.39 -7.46 -15.80
C LEU A 283 8.40 -7.03 -17.28
N VAL A 284 7.22 -7.00 -17.90
CA VAL A 284 7.08 -6.53 -19.29
C VAL A 284 7.20 -5.01 -19.36
N HIS A 285 6.59 -4.29 -18.42
CA HIS A 285 6.54 -2.83 -18.45
C HIS A 285 7.77 -2.15 -17.83
N ASP A 286 8.39 -2.78 -16.82
CA ASP A 286 9.57 -2.23 -16.15
C ASP A 286 10.88 -2.90 -16.63
N PRO A 287 11.64 -2.25 -17.54
CA PRO A 287 12.90 -2.79 -18.02
C PRO A 287 14.00 -2.83 -16.94
N ARG A 288 13.92 -1.98 -15.89
CA ARG A 288 14.91 -1.97 -14.80
C ARG A 288 14.73 -3.20 -13.93
N LEU A 289 13.50 -3.51 -13.57
CA LEU A 289 13.17 -4.75 -12.84
C LEU A 289 13.60 -5.98 -13.63
N LEU A 290 13.26 -6.04 -14.92
CA LEU A 290 13.62 -7.17 -15.76
C LEU A 290 15.15 -7.36 -15.83
N ALA A 291 15.90 -6.26 -15.98
CA ALA A 291 17.36 -6.30 -15.97
C ALA A 291 17.95 -6.71 -14.60
N LEU A 292 17.30 -6.35 -13.50
CA LEU A 292 17.72 -6.76 -12.15
C LEU A 292 17.54 -8.26 -11.96
N VAL A 293 16.37 -8.79 -12.33
CA VAL A 293 16.09 -10.24 -12.27
C VAL A 293 17.01 -11.02 -13.22
N ASP A 294 17.21 -10.54 -14.44
CA ASP A 294 18.12 -11.15 -15.43
C ASP A 294 19.58 -11.15 -14.95
N GLY A 295 20.07 -10.01 -14.46
CA GLY A 295 21.42 -9.87 -13.93
C GLY A 295 21.67 -10.76 -12.71
N TRP A 296 20.66 -10.90 -11.83
CA TRP A 296 20.72 -11.83 -10.73
C TRP A 296 20.74 -13.30 -11.20
N LEU A 297 19.80 -13.71 -12.05
CA LEU A 297 19.72 -15.08 -12.56
C LEU A 297 21.00 -15.52 -13.28
N THR A 298 21.59 -14.62 -14.07
CA THR A 298 22.83 -14.87 -14.80
C THR A 298 24.08 -14.83 -13.90
N GLY A 299 23.99 -14.24 -12.71
CA GLY A 299 25.05 -14.20 -11.71
C GLY A 299 25.06 -15.38 -10.72
N LEU A 300 24.03 -16.25 -10.73
CA LEU A 300 23.96 -17.41 -9.85
C LEU A 300 24.97 -18.49 -10.25
N SER A 301 25.57 -19.18 -9.27
CA SER A 301 26.31 -20.42 -9.53
C SER A 301 25.35 -21.55 -9.94
N GLY A 302 25.86 -22.60 -10.59
CA GLY A 302 25.04 -23.73 -11.02
C GLY A 302 24.28 -24.42 -9.87
N ASP A 303 24.90 -24.51 -8.68
CA ASP A 303 24.30 -25.09 -7.49
C ASP A 303 23.15 -24.19 -6.96
N GLN A 304 23.42 -22.88 -6.81
CA GLN A 304 22.40 -21.91 -6.37
C GLN A 304 21.21 -21.85 -7.33
N PHE A 305 21.49 -21.90 -8.64
CA PHE A 305 20.44 -21.93 -9.67
C PHE A 305 19.55 -23.16 -9.52
N THR A 306 20.13 -24.33 -9.25
CA THR A 306 19.40 -25.58 -9.06
C THR A 306 18.49 -25.51 -7.83
N ASP A 307 18.96 -24.91 -6.74
CA ASP A 307 18.21 -24.76 -5.49
C ASP A 307 16.98 -23.85 -5.64
N VAL A 308 17.10 -22.75 -6.41
CA VAL A 308 15.99 -21.80 -6.62
C VAL A 308 15.03 -22.19 -7.75
N LEU A 309 15.43 -23.12 -8.63
CA LEU A 309 14.70 -23.49 -9.84
C LEU A 309 13.23 -23.94 -9.58
N PRO A 310 12.92 -24.78 -8.57
CA PRO A 310 11.54 -25.21 -8.33
C PRO A 310 10.61 -24.03 -8.03
N LEU A 311 11.11 -23.05 -7.27
CA LEU A 311 10.35 -21.85 -6.97
C LEU A 311 10.19 -20.99 -8.21
N LEU A 312 11.28 -20.70 -8.94
CA LEU A 312 11.20 -19.91 -10.16
C LEU A 312 10.17 -20.52 -11.13
N ARG A 313 10.16 -21.85 -11.26
CA ARG A 313 9.15 -22.58 -12.06
C ARG A 313 7.73 -22.35 -11.53
N ARG A 314 7.50 -22.37 -10.21
CA ARG A 314 6.20 -22.08 -9.61
C ARG A 314 5.77 -20.63 -9.88
N THR A 315 6.64 -19.66 -9.60
CA THR A 315 6.35 -18.23 -9.75
C THR A 315 6.11 -17.86 -11.21
N PHE A 316 7.05 -18.16 -12.11
CA PHE A 316 6.87 -17.89 -13.54
C PHE A 316 5.78 -18.75 -14.17
N GLY A 317 5.52 -19.95 -13.64
CA GLY A 317 4.43 -20.82 -14.06
C GLY A 317 3.04 -20.21 -13.83
N GLY A 318 2.90 -19.39 -12.78
CA GLY A 318 1.67 -18.65 -12.48
C GLY A 318 1.35 -17.49 -13.44
N PHE A 319 2.34 -17.00 -14.20
CA PHE A 319 2.11 -15.92 -15.16
C PHE A 319 1.29 -16.40 -16.35
N ALA A 320 0.44 -15.54 -16.90
CA ALA A 320 -0.35 -15.91 -18.07
C ALA A 320 0.56 -16.21 -19.27
N VAL A 321 0.15 -17.12 -20.17
CA VAL A 321 0.93 -17.46 -21.37
C VAL A 321 1.35 -16.20 -22.18
N PRO A 322 0.48 -15.20 -22.39
CA PRO A 322 0.86 -13.97 -23.09
C PRO A 322 1.95 -13.17 -22.36
N GLU A 323 1.89 -13.09 -21.02
CA GLU A 323 2.89 -12.38 -20.20
C GLU A 323 4.26 -13.03 -20.35
N ARG A 324 4.34 -14.37 -20.24
CA ARG A 324 5.62 -15.10 -20.41
C ARG A 324 6.22 -14.89 -21.80
N ARG A 325 5.39 -14.85 -22.85
CA ARG A 325 5.85 -14.55 -24.22
C ARG A 325 6.40 -13.13 -24.32
N ALA A 326 5.68 -12.15 -23.78
CA ALA A 326 6.10 -10.76 -23.80
C ALA A 326 7.41 -10.52 -23.03
N VAL A 327 7.58 -11.15 -21.86
CA VAL A 327 8.85 -11.13 -21.10
C VAL A 327 9.98 -11.71 -21.96
N GLY A 328 9.77 -12.87 -22.59
CA GLY A 328 10.76 -13.50 -23.46
C GLY A 328 11.13 -12.67 -24.69
N GLU A 329 10.16 -12.01 -25.32
CA GLU A 329 10.41 -11.08 -26.44
C GLU A 329 11.26 -9.89 -26.01
N ARG A 330 10.99 -9.33 -24.83
CA ARG A 330 11.75 -8.21 -24.28
C ARG A 330 13.19 -8.59 -23.95
N LEU A 331 13.41 -9.76 -23.35
CA LEU A 331 14.76 -10.30 -23.11
C LEU A 331 15.54 -10.50 -24.42
N ARG A 332 14.91 -11.04 -25.47
CA ARG A 332 15.57 -11.17 -26.79
C ARG A 332 15.93 -9.82 -27.41
N SER A 333 15.08 -8.81 -27.22
CA SER A 333 15.35 -7.45 -27.72
C SER A 333 16.47 -6.76 -26.94
N ALA A 334 16.53 -6.97 -25.62
CA ALA A 334 17.58 -6.44 -24.75
C ALA A 334 18.94 -7.11 -25.02
N GLY A 335 18.97 -8.42 -25.26
CA GLY A 335 20.17 -9.18 -25.58
C GLY A 335 20.79 -8.85 -26.95
N ARG A 336 20.04 -8.23 -27.88
CA ARG A 336 20.56 -7.81 -29.20
C ARG A 336 21.31 -6.47 -29.17
N GLY A 337 21.23 -5.72 -28.06
CA GLY A 337 21.87 -4.40 -27.91
C GLY A 337 23.04 -4.37 -26.94
N ARG A 338 23.37 -5.48 -26.27
CA ARG A 338 24.54 -5.58 -25.41
C ARG A 338 25.72 -6.02 -26.29
N PRO A 339 26.71 -5.15 -26.60
CA PRO A 339 27.98 -5.69 -27.07
C PRO A 339 28.42 -6.67 -25.99
N GLU A 340 28.91 -7.85 -26.39
CA GLU A 340 29.65 -8.72 -25.48
C GLU A 340 30.70 -7.82 -24.81
N ALA A 341 30.46 -7.45 -23.55
CA ALA A 341 31.46 -6.78 -22.77
C ALA A 341 32.52 -7.86 -22.57
N GLU A 342 33.49 -7.86 -23.47
CA GLU A 342 34.82 -8.34 -23.18
C GLU A 342 35.14 -7.76 -21.80
N GLN A 343 35.16 -8.63 -20.78
CA GLN A 343 35.39 -8.21 -19.41
C GLN A 343 36.80 -7.64 -19.41
N ASP A 344 36.90 -6.31 -19.48
CA ASP A 344 38.17 -5.60 -19.38
C ASP A 344 38.62 -5.74 -17.92
N VAL A 345 39.31 -6.85 -17.66
CA VAL A 345 39.89 -7.15 -16.36
C VAL A 345 40.96 -6.11 -16.13
N ASP A 346 40.75 -5.23 -15.15
CA ASP A 346 41.78 -4.30 -14.69
C ASP A 346 42.94 -5.11 -14.11
N GLU A 347 43.94 -5.39 -14.94
CA GLU A 347 45.12 -6.19 -14.64
C GLU A 347 45.84 -5.67 -13.39
N ARG A 348 45.78 -4.35 -13.15
CA ARG A 348 46.42 -3.69 -12.03
C ARG A 348 45.70 -3.95 -10.70
N ARG A 349 44.37 -4.08 -10.73
CA ARG A 349 43.57 -4.53 -9.57
C ARG A 349 43.62 -6.04 -9.37
N ALA A 350 43.68 -6.82 -10.46
CA ALA A 350 43.76 -8.27 -10.42
C ALA A 350 45.11 -8.79 -9.88
N ALA A 351 46.19 -8.02 -10.03
CA ALA A 351 47.55 -8.40 -9.63
C ALA A 351 47.67 -8.89 -8.17
N ALA A 352 47.00 -8.25 -7.22
CA ALA A 352 47.07 -8.66 -5.80
C ALA A 352 46.38 -9.99 -5.52
N ALA A 353 45.24 -10.25 -6.17
CA ALA A 353 44.52 -11.51 -6.08
C ALA A 353 45.30 -12.63 -6.77
N VAL A 354 45.89 -12.36 -7.95
CA VAL A 354 46.73 -13.30 -8.69
C VAL A 354 47.98 -13.66 -7.90
N ALA A 355 48.67 -12.68 -7.30
CA ALA A 355 49.84 -12.95 -6.44
C ALA A 355 49.50 -13.83 -5.24
N THR A 356 48.33 -13.61 -4.63
CA THR A 356 47.86 -14.43 -3.50
C THR A 356 47.59 -15.87 -3.94
N VAL A 357 46.96 -16.06 -5.10
CA VAL A 357 46.70 -17.39 -5.68
C VAL A 357 48.00 -18.08 -6.06
N LEU A 358 48.96 -17.36 -6.68
CA LEU A 358 50.28 -17.89 -7.03
C LEU A 358 51.05 -18.36 -5.79
N SER A 359 50.91 -17.66 -4.67
CA SER A 359 51.49 -18.05 -3.39
C SER A 359 50.86 -19.32 -2.82
N ILE A 360 49.53 -19.42 -2.88
CA ILE A 360 48.78 -20.59 -2.42
C ILE A 360 49.14 -21.85 -3.23
N ILE A 361 49.38 -21.71 -4.54
CA ILE A 361 49.73 -22.84 -5.41
C ILE A 361 51.24 -23.09 -5.54
N GLY A 362 52.06 -22.38 -4.75
CA GLY A 362 53.51 -22.59 -4.69
C GLY A 362 54.28 -22.16 -5.94
N ARG A 363 53.79 -21.15 -6.67
CA ARG A 363 54.40 -20.61 -7.89
C ARG A 363 55.00 -19.21 -7.74
N ASP A 364 55.39 -18.85 -6.52
CA ASP A 364 56.10 -17.60 -6.27
C ASP A 364 57.57 -17.72 -6.71
N GLY A 365 57.87 -17.33 -7.96
CA GLY A 365 59.25 -17.06 -8.39
C GLY A 365 59.60 -17.49 -9.81
N GLY A 366 59.77 -16.49 -10.67
CA GLY A 366 60.38 -16.54 -11.99
C GLY A 366 60.60 -15.14 -12.51
#